data_AF-A0A5C4L7K7-F1
#
_entry.id   AF-A0A5C4L7K7-F1
#
_cell.length_a   1.000
_cell.length_b   1.000
_cell.length_c   1.000
_cell.angle_alpha   90.00
_cell.angle_beta   90.00
_cell.angle_gamma   90.00
#
_symmetry.space_group_name_H-M   'P 1'
#
loop_
_entity.id
_entity.type
_entity.pdbx_description
1 polymer ?
#
loop_
_entity_poly.entity_id
_entity_poly.type
_entity_poly.pdbx_seq_one_letter_code
_entity_poly.pdbx_strand_id
1 'polypeptide(L)'
;MPLASQQLSERHFRSIAEVIETRVGIQLPSTKRTMVEGRLRKRVRALRLDSLEAYARHLFDEGRLSEEFVHLVDCVTTNKTDFFREPAHFDLLRETLVPRLCALPAHRGERPLLKIWSAAASTGAEAYTLAMVLQDMIGAGCRFEYAILGTDVSTEVLRVAAAGIYAEEMLAEVPAPLRRRYVMAARDPARQIGRIVPELRRRVRFSHLNLMEERYPIDRDVDVVFCRNVLIYFDRPTQRAVLGRLAGHLRPGGYLAVGHSESMSVAGVPGLTQVTSTVFRR
;
A
#
# COMPACT_ATOMS: atom_id res chain seq x y z
N MET A 1 23.05 35.92 4.67
CA MET A 1 21.57 35.83 4.51
C MET A 1 20.96 35.52 5.87
N PRO A 2 19.90 36.23 6.30
CA PRO A 2 19.31 35.97 7.60
C PRO A 2 18.72 34.55 7.62
N LEU A 3 18.85 33.87 8.76
CA LEU A 3 18.32 32.52 8.97
C LEU A 3 16.80 32.56 8.81
N ALA A 4 16.32 32.22 7.61
CA ALA A 4 14.90 32.06 7.32
C ALA A 4 14.29 31.09 8.35
N SER A 5 13.05 31.37 8.79
CA SER A 5 12.33 30.52 9.74
C SER A 5 12.42 29.05 9.32
N GLN A 6 13.21 28.26 10.06
CA GLN A 6 13.43 26.85 9.74
C GLN A 6 12.30 25.94 10.22
N GLN A 7 11.25 26.53 10.79
CA GLN A 7 10.11 25.87 11.43
C GLN A 7 8.80 26.51 10.94
N LEU A 8 7.72 25.76 10.99
CA LEU A 8 6.37 26.26 10.71
C LEU A 8 5.86 27.11 11.88
N SER A 9 4.93 28.03 11.68
CA SER A 9 4.15 28.52 12.83
C SER A 9 3.26 27.40 13.40
N GLU A 10 2.87 27.49 14.67
CA GLU A 10 1.92 26.52 15.25
C GLU A 10 0.60 26.49 14.47
N ARG A 11 0.13 27.68 14.05
CA ARG A 11 -1.04 27.84 13.20
C ARG A 11 -0.92 27.02 11.91
N HIS A 12 0.16 27.21 11.14
CA HIS A 12 0.32 26.50 9.86
C HIS A 12 0.54 25.00 10.04
N PHE A 13 1.27 24.58 11.08
CA PHE A 13 1.38 23.16 11.38
C PHE A 13 0.00 22.55 11.65
N ARG A 14 -0.85 23.23 12.42
CA ARG A 14 -2.22 22.79 12.70
C ARG A 14 -3.07 22.72 11.43
N SER A 15 -2.98 23.72 10.55
CA SER A 15 -3.69 23.70 9.26
C SER A 15 -3.24 22.54 8.36
N ILE A 16 -1.94 22.23 8.32
CA ILE A 16 -1.43 21.05 7.59
C ILE A 16 -1.97 19.76 8.22
N ALA A 17 -1.89 19.64 9.55
CA ALA A 17 -2.38 18.46 10.27
C ALA A 17 -3.88 18.22 10.01
N GLU A 18 -4.70 19.27 10.10
CA GLU A 18 -6.13 19.22 9.84
C GLU A 18 -6.45 18.79 8.40
N VAL A 19 -5.75 19.35 7.41
CA VAL A 19 -5.94 18.96 6.01
C VAL A 19 -5.54 17.50 5.76
N ILE A 20 -4.44 17.04 6.34
CA ILE A 20 -3.99 15.65 6.22
C ILE A 20 -4.99 14.70 6.88
N GLU A 21 -5.44 15.00 8.10
CA GLU A 21 -6.41 14.16 8.81
C GLU A 21 -7.75 14.12 8.05
N THR A 22 -8.24 15.25 7.57
CA THR A 22 -9.52 15.33 6.87
C THR A 22 -9.50 14.61 5.52
N ARG A 23 -8.40 14.72 4.76
CA ARG A 23 -8.36 14.21 3.38
C ARG A 23 -7.78 12.80 3.25
N VAL A 24 -6.87 12.39 4.12
CA VAL A 24 -6.22 11.06 4.07
C VAL A 24 -6.20 10.34 5.41
N GLY A 25 -6.79 10.89 6.46
CA GLY A 25 -7.07 10.18 7.70
C GLY A 25 -5.86 10.00 8.60
N ILE A 26 -4.70 10.52 8.22
CA ILE A 26 -3.46 10.34 8.97
C ILE A 26 -3.40 11.36 10.10
N GLN A 27 -3.38 10.88 11.34
CA GLN A 27 -3.20 11.76 12.49
C GLN A 27 -1.76 12.26 12.60
N LEU A 28 -1.63 13.59 12.69
CA LEU A 28 -0.35 14.29 12.78
C LEU A 28 -0.23 15.05 14.11
N PRO A 29 0.04 14.35 15.23
CA PRO A 29 0.25 15.01 16.52
C PRO A 29 1.49 15.91 16.49
N SER A 30 1.55 16.87 17.41
CA SER A 30 2.67 17.82 17.56
C SER A 30 4.04 17.13 17.70
N THR A 31 4.08 15.93 18.28
CA THR A 31 5.30 15.11 18.40
C THR A 31 5.92 14.72 17.05
N LYS A 32 5.13 14.68 15.97
CA LYS A 32 5.62 14.39 14.60
C LYS A 32 6.06 15.63 13.84
N ARG A 33 5.97 16.83 14.43
CA ARG A 33 6.26 18.10 13.75
C ARG A 33 7.66 18.16 13.16
N THR A 34 8.68 17.84 13.97
CA THR A 34 10.08 17.88 13.53
C THR A 34 10.34 16.96 12.32
N MET A 35 9.68 15.79 12.29
CA MET A 35 9.77 14.85 11.16
C MET A 35 9.18 15.46 9.89
N VAL A 36 7.98 16.05 9.98
CA VAL A 36 7.31 16.68 8.84
C VAL A 36 8.07 17.88 8.33
N GLU A 37 8.50 18.79 9.21
CA GLU A 37 9.34 19.93 8.84
C GLU A 37 10.63 19.48 8.14
N GLY A 38 11.28 18.42 8.65
CA GLY A 38 12.47 17.83 8.05
C GLY A 38 12.25 17.33 6.61
N ARG A 39 11.12 16.66 6.35
CA ARG A 39 10.77 16.15 5.02
C ARG A 39 10.34 17.27 4.07
N LEU A 40 9.54 18.23 4.54
CA LEU A 40 9.08 19.37 3.75
C LEU A 40 10.23 20.25 3.25
N ARG A 41 11.36 20.33 3.96
CA ARG A 41 12.54 21.08 3.49
C ARG A 41 13.01 20.66 2.10
N LYS A 42 12.89 19.37 1.73
CA LYS A 42 13.20 18.92 0.37
C LYS A 42 12.28 19.56 -0.65
N ARG A 43 10.97 19.65 -0.34
CA ARG A 43 9.96 20.28 -1.21
C ARG A 43 10.15 21.79 -1.30
N VAL A 44 10.40 22.47 -0.18
CA VAL A 44 10.73 23.92 -0.14
C VAL A 44 11.87 24.25 -1.12
N ARG A 45 12.96 23.47 -1.09
CA ARG A 45 14.09 23.65 -2.01
C ARG A 45 13.71 23.39 -3.46
N ALA A 46 12.90 22.36 -3.73
CA ALA A 46 12.45 22.04 -5.09
C ALA A 46 11.61 23.18 -5.69
N LEU A 47 10.79 23.85 -4.88
CA LEU A 47 9.98 25.01 -5.26
C LEU A 47 10.74 26.35 -5.20
N ARG A 48 12.01 26.33 -4.77
CA ARG A 48 12.84 27.54 -4.57
C ARG A 48 12.20 28.56 -3.63
N LEU A 49 11.52 28.10 -2.59
CA LEU A 49 10.92 28.95 -1.55
C LEU A 49 11.93 29.20 -0.43
N ASP A 50 11.80 30.35 0.24
CA ASP A 50 12.78 30.81 1.24
C ASP A 50 12.65 30.12 2.60
N SER A 51 11.49 29.55 2.94
CA SER A 51 11.24 28.93 4.24
C SER A 51 10.07 27.95 4.24
N LEU A 52 9.93 27.18 5.33
CA LEU A 52 8.74 26.36 5.56
C LEU A 52 7.49 27.24 5.71
N GLU A 53 7.62 28.43 6.28
CA GLU A 53 6.52 29.37 6.41
C GLU A 53 6.10 29.94 5.04
N ALA A 54 7.06 30.19 4.15
CA ALA A 54 6.76 30.56 2.76
C ALA A 54 6.00 29.42 2.04
N TYR A 55 6.36 28.17 2.30
CA TYR A 55 5.61 27.03 1.78
C TYR A 55 4.19 26.92 2.35
N ALA A 56 4.00 27.18 3.65
CA ALA A 56 2.65 27.19 4.22
C ALA A 56 1.77 28.29 3.62
N ARG A 57 2.31 29.50 3.43
CA ARG A 57 1.59 30.57 2.72
C ARG A 57 1.28 30.20 1.27
N HIS A 58 2.24 29.58 0.58
CA HIS A 58 2.02 29.05 -0.77
C HIS A 58 0.85 28.06 -0.84
N LEU A 59 0.72 27.18 0.17
CA LEU A 59 -0.38 26.24 0.26
C LEU A 59 -1.73 26.92 0.49
N PHE A 60 -1.82 27.76 1.52
CA PHE A 60 -3.10 28.22 2.07
C PHE A 60 -3.52 29.60 1.56
N ASP A 61 -2.57 30.53 1.40
CA ASP A 61 -2.85 31.92 1.02
C ASP A 61 -2.83 32.08 -0.50
N GLU A 62 -1.93 31.38 -1.21
CA GLU A 62 -1.81 31.42 -2.67
C GLU A 62 -2.67 30.36 -3.38
N GLY A 63 -3.45 29.57 -2.63
CA GLY A 63 -4.41 28.61 -3.18
C GLY A 63 -3.80 27.39 -3.85
N ARG A 64 -2.54 27.05 -3.56
CA ARG A 64 -1.79 25.95 -4.24
C ARG A 64 -1.96 24.60 -3.56
N LEU A 65 -2.83 24.50 -2.55
CA LEU A 65 -3.05 23.27 -1.79
C LEU A 65 -3.35 22.06 -2.67
N SER A 66 -4.21 22.19 -3.68
CA SER A 66 -4.58 21.05 -4.54
C SER A 66 -3.40 20.49 -5.35
N GLU A 67 -2.50 21.36 -5.81
CA GLU A 67 -1.30 20.96 -6.58
C GLU A 67 -0.26 20.29 -5.66
N GLU A 68 -0.09 20.83 -4.45
CA GLU A 68 0.93 20.36 -3.51
C GLU A 68 0.46 19.24 -2.57
N PHE A 69 -0.84 18.92 -2.58
CA PHE A 69 -1.42 17.97 -1.63
C PHE A 69 -0.73 16.60 -1.68
N VAL A 70 -0.43 16.10 -2.88
CA VAL A 70 0.26 14.82 -3.05
C VAL A 70 1.64 14.82 -2.37
N HIS A 71 2.37 15.94 -2.44
CA HIS A 71 3.69 16.08 -1.82
C HIS A 71 3.59 16.23 -0.29
N LEU A 72 2.53 16.85 0.22
CA LEU A 72 2.23 16.84 1.65
C LEU A 72 1.99 15.42 2.15
N VAL A 73 1.19 14.63 1.42
CA VAL A 73 0.91 13.23 1.76
C VAL A 73 2.22 12.41 1.78
N ASP A 74 3.06 12.53 0.75
CA ASP A 74 4.36 11.85 0.71
C ASP A 74 5.24 12.20 1.93
N CYS A 75 5.16 13.44 2.45
CA CYS A 75 5.92 13.85 3.62
C CYS A 75 5.40 13.27 4.94
N VAL A 76 4.10 13.02 5.09
CA VAL A 76 3.50 12.59 6.36
C VAL A 76 3.30 11.09 6.48
N THR A 77 3.34 10.37 5.35
CA THR A 77 3.16 8.90 5.34
C THR A 77 4.36 8.18 5.98
N THR A 78 4.07 7.09 6.70
CA THR A 78 5.07 6.17 7.25
C THR A 78 4.96 4.86 6.51
N ASN A 79 5.88 4.64 5.56
CA ASN A 79 5.74 3.62 4.53
C ASN A 79 6.52 2.33 4.84
N LYS A 80 6.59 1.91 6.11
CA LYS A 80 7.33 0.70 6.47
C LYS A 80 6.61 -0.55 5.93
N THR A 81 7.27 -1.23 5.01
CA THR A 81 6.83 -2.51 4.45
C THR A 81 8.05 -3.38 4.20
N ASP A 82 7.87 -4.68 4.38
CA ASP A 82 8.90 -5.70 4.46
C ASP A 82 8.43 -6.88 3.60
N PHE A 83 9.35 -7.56 2.90
CA PHE A 83 8.97 -8.72 2.10
C PHE A 83 8.56 -9.85 3.05
N PHE A 84 7.52 -10.62 2.69
CA PHE A 84 7.01 -11.71 3.54
C PHE A 84 6.58 -11.29 4.96
N ARG A 85 6.22 -10.02 5.18
CA ARG A 85 5.62 -9.55 6.44
C ARG A 85 4.35 -10.35 6.76
N GLU A 86 4.22 -10.83 8.00
CA GLU A 86 3.16 -11.73 8.48
C GLU A 86 2.98 -12.98 7.58
N PRO A 87 3.98 -13.88 7.53
CA PRO A 87 4.09 -14.92 6.52
C PRO A 87 2.90 -15.90 6.50
N ALA A 88 2.23 -16.10 7.64
CA ALA A 88 1.05 -16.95 7.77
C ALA A 88 -0.09 -16.60 6.80
N HIS A 89 -0.19 -15.34 6.36
CA HIS A 89 -1.17 -14.98 5.32
C HIS A 89 -0.84 -15.59 3.96
N PHE A 90 0.44 -15.72 3.62
CA PHE A 90 0.88 -16.31 2.35
C PHE A 90 0.80 -17.84 2.39
N ASP A 91 1.01 -18.45 3.55
CA ASP A 91 0.76 -19.87 3.76
C ASP A 91 -0.73 -20.17 3.59
N LEU A 92 -1.61 -19.39 4.24
CA LEU A 92 -3.07 -19.52 4.06
C LEU A 92 -3.51 -19.27 2.61
N LEU A 93 -2.91 -18.29 1.94
CA LEU A 93 -3.17 -18.01 0.52
C LEU A 93 -2.89 -19.25 -0.32
N ARG A 94 -1.72 -19.88 -0.13
CA ARG A 94 -1.27 -21.07 -0.85
C ARG A 94 -2.13 -22.29 -0.54
N GLU A 95 -2.34 -22.58 0.73
CA GLU A 95 -2.91 -23.85 1.19
C GLU A 95 -4.43 -23.87 1.13
N THR A 96 -5.08 -22.71 1.29
CA THR A 96 -6.53 -22.63 1.46
C THR A 96 -7.20 -21.70 0.45
N LEU A 97 -6.76 -20.45 0.35
CA LEU A 97 -7.52 -19.45 -0.40
C LEU A 97 -7.50 -19.74 -1.89
N VAL A 98 -6.32 -19.92 -2.48
CA VAL A 98 -6.18 -20.17 -3.93
C VAL A 98 -6.93 -21.44 -4.38
N PRO A 99 -6.80 -22.61 -3.73
CA PRO A 99 -7.58 -23.79 -4.09
C PRO A 99 -9.10 -23.55 -4.05
N ARG A 100 -9.59 -22.90 -2.98
CA ARG A 100 -11.03 -22.61 -2.84
C ARG A 100 -11.52 -21.61 -3.87
N LEU A 101 -10.74 -20.58 -4.16
CA LEU A 101 -11.06 -19.58 -5.17
C LEU A 101 -11.14 -20.22 -6.54
N CYS A 102 -10.15 -21.02 -6.93
CA CYS A 102 -10.15 -21.72 -8.22
C CYS A 102 -11.37 -22.64 -8.41
N ALA A 103 -11.92 -23.18 -7.32
CA ALA A 103 -13.11 -24.04 -7.34
C ALA A 103 -14.45 -23.27 -7.32
N LEU A 104 -14.45 -21.93 -7.26
CA LEU A 104 -15.70 -21.16 -7.25
C LEU A 104 -16.42 -21.26 -8.60
N PRO A 105 -17.76 -21.36 -8.62
CA PRO A 105 -18.54 -21.40 -9.87
C PRO A 105 -18.37 -20.16 -10.77
N ALA A 106 -17.98 -19.03 -10.20
CA ALA A 106 -17.70 -17.79 -10.92
C ALA A 106 -16.47 -17.90 -11.84
N HIS A 107 -15.58 -18.83 -11.54
CA HIS A 107 -14.39 -19.11 -12.31
C HIS A 107 -14.68 -20.23 -13.31
N ARG A 108 -14.66 -19.89 -14.59
CA ARG A 108 -14.94 -20.82 -15.69
C ARG A 108 -13.65 -21.19 -16.43
N GLY A 109 -13.57 -22.44 -16.89
CA GLY A 109 -12.45 -22.94 -17.67
C GLY A 109 -11.31 -23.54 -16.83
N GLU A 110 -10.29 -24.05 -17.51
CA GLU A 110 -9.21 -24.83 -16.89
C GLU A 110 -8.17 -23.98 -16.14
N ARG A 111 -8.17 -22.66 -16.35
CA ARG A 111 -7.18 -21.72 -15.79
C ARG A 111 -7.87 -20.43 -15.33
N PRO A 112 -8.49 -20.43 -14.14
CA PRO A 112 -9.15 -19.23 -13.61
C PRO A 112 -8.19 -18.07 -13.42
N LEU A 113 -8.63 -16.84 -13.71
CA LEU A 113 -7.87 -15.62 -13.46
C LEU A 113 -8.19 -15.08 -12.08
N LEU A 114 -7.26 -15.24 -11.14
CA LEU A 114 -7.37 -14.68 -9.80
C LEU A 114 -6.96 -13.19 -9.81
N LYS A 115 -7.87 -12.33 -9.35
CA LYS A 115 -7.63 -10.89 -9.17
C LYS A 115 -7.32 -10.61 -7.71
N ILE A 116 -6.12 -10.09 -7.43
CA ILE A 116 -5.67 -9.76 -6.08
C ILE A 116 -5.44 -8.25 -5.99
N TRP A 117 -5.87 -7.64 -4.89
CA TRP A 117 -5.65 -6.23 -4.61
C TRP A 117 -4.89 -6.04 -3.31
N SER A 118 -3.67 -5.51 -3.38
CA SER A 118 -2.91 -4.98 -2.24
C SER A 118 -3.28 -3.50 -2.06
N ALA A 119 -4.16 -3.22 -1.11
CA ALA A 119 -4.63 -1.89 -0.73
C ALA A 119 -3.70 -1.33 0.36
N ALA A 120 -3.04 -0.20 0.06
CA ALA A 120 -1.87 0.34 0.76
C ALA A 120 -0.57 -0.46 0.50
N ALA A 121 -0.25 -0.61 -0.78
CA ALA A 121 0.88 -1.43 -1.25
C ALA A 121 2.26 -0.87 -0.89
N SER A 122 2.36 0.39 -0.45
CA SER A 122 3.60 1.09 -0.14
C SER A 122 4.63 0.95 -1.28
N THR A 123 5.87 0.59 -0.99
CA THR A 123 6.93 0.38 -1.99
C THR A 123 6.78 -0.94 -2.76
N GLY A 124 5.66 -1.65 -2.63
CA GLY A 124 5.29 -2.82 -3.45
C GLY A 124 5.75 -4.17 -2.90
N ALA A 125 6.42 -4.24 -1.75
CA ALA A 125 6.93 -5.49 -1.18
C ALA A 125 5.82 -6.55 -0.97
N GLU A 126 4.64 -6.16 -0.49
CA GLU A 126 3.50 -7.07 -0.35
C GLU A 126 3.01 -7.58 -1.71
N ALA A 127 2.79 -6.69 -2.68
CA ALA A 127 2.34 -7.05 -4.02
C ALA A 127 3.32 -8.01 -4.73
N TYR A 128 4.63 -7.79 -4.57
CA TYR A 128 5.62 -8.70 -5.13
C TYR A 128 5.76 -10.01 -4.35
N THR A 129 5.55 -10.00 -3.03
CA THR A 129 5.47 -11.23 -2.23
C THR A 129 4.32 -12.11 -2.73
N LEU A 130 3.14 -11.52 -2.93
CA LEU A 130 1.98 -12.20 -3.52
C LEU A 130 2.31 -12.77 -4.90
N ALA A 131 2.96 -11.99 -5.76
CA ALA A 131 3.36 -12.43 -7.09
C ALA A 131 4.35 -13.61 -7.04
N MET A 132 5.33 -13.59 -6.14
CA MET A 132 6.29 -14.68 -5.96
C MET A 132 5.60 -15.96 -5.50
N VAL A 133 4.69 -15.88 -4.53
CA VAL A 133 3.95 -17.02 -3.99
C VAL A 133 3.04 -17.63 -5.06
N LEU A 134 2.27 -16.80 -5.78
CA LEU A 134 1.36 -17.27 -6.83
C LEU A 134 2.13 -17.88 -8.02
N GLN A 135 3.23 -17.26 -8.45
CA GLN A 135 4.06 -17.78 -9.53
C GLN A 135 4.75 -19.10 -9.14
N ASP A 136 5.17 -19.23 -7.88
CA ASP A 136 5.73 -20.46 -7.32
C ASP A 136 4.71 -21.61 -7.34
N MET A 137 3.45 -21.34 -6.96
CA MET A 137 2.37 -22.33 -7.07
C MET A 137 2.12 -22.79 -8.51
N ILE A 138 2.13 -21.85 -9.46
CA ILE A 138 2.01 -22.18 -10.89
C ILE A 138 3.19 -23.07 -11.33
N GLY A 139 4.40 -22.74 -10.91
CA GLY A 139 5.60 -23.54 -11.17
C GLY A 139 5.54 -24.95 -10.55
N ALA A 140 4.80 -25.12 -9.46
CA ALA A 140 4.54 -26.40 -8.81
C ALA A 140 3.36 -27.19 -9.43
N GLY A 141 2.74 -26.68 -10.50
CA GLY A 141 1.70 -27.39 -11.26
C GLY A 141 0.26 -26.93 -11.00
N CYS A 142 0.04 -25.91 -10.14
CA CYS A 142 -1.29 -25.33 -10.00
C CYS A 142 -1.73 -24.63 -11.30
N ARG A 143 -2.98 -24.84 -11.70
CA ARG A 143 -3.53 -24.31 -12.95
C ARG A 143 -4.42 -23.09 -12.69
N PHE A 144 -3.83 -21.91 -12.71
CA PHE A 144 -4.54 -20.63 -12.67
C PHE A 144 -3.68 -19.53 -13.30
N GLU A 145 -4.31 -18.39 -13.56
CA GLU A 145 -3.65 -17.13 -13.87
C GLU A 145 -3.86 -16.14 -12.74
N TYR A 146 -3.04 -15.10 -12.68
CA TYR A 146 -3.25 -14.03 -11.70
C TYR A 146 -2.97 -12.65 -12.28
N ALA A 147 -3.59 -11.66 -11.67
CA ALA A 147 -3.30 -10.24 -11.82
C ALA A 147 -3.34 -9.59 -10.44
N ILE A 148 -2.31 -8.79 -10.12
CA ILE A 148 -2.22 -8.07 -8.85
C ILE A 148 -2.30 -6.57 -9.13
N LEU A 149 -3.18 -5.90 -8.42
CA LEU A 149 -3.20 -4.44 -8.31
C LEU A 149 -2.64 -4.04 -6.94
N GLY A 150 -1.59 -3.23 -6.92
CA GLY A 150 -1.16 -2.50 -5.72
C GLY A 150 -1.64 -1.06 -5.79
N THR A 151 -2.30 -0.56 -4.75
CA THR A 151 -2.69 0.85 -4.67
C THR A 151 -2.14 1.52 -3.44
N ASP A 152 -1.75 2.78 -3.56
CA ASP A 152 -1.31 3.59 -2.42
C ASP A 152 -1.67 5.06 -2.63
N VAL A 153 -1.71 5.81 -1.53
CA VAL A 153 -1.94 7.26 -1.54
C VAL A 153 -0.63 8.02 -1.79
N SER A 154 0.52 7.42 -1.46
CA SER A 154 1.82 8.03 -1.71
C SER A 154 2.32 7.73 -3.12
N THR A 155 2.59 8.77 -3.90
CA THR A 155 3.12 8.60 -5.27
C THR A 155 4.61 8.26 -5.27
N GLU A 156 5.35 8.70 -4.24
CA GLU A 156 6.77 8.39 -4.10
C GLU A 156 7.01 6.88 -3.99
N VAL A 157 6.23 6.19 -3.13
CA VAL A 157 6.39 4.74 -2.93
C VAL A 157 5.89 3.94 -4.12
N LEU A 158 4.82 4.38 -4.79
CA LEU A 158 4.33 3.74 -6.02
C LEU A 158 5.38 3.77 -7.14
N ARG A 159 6.18 4.83 -7.22
CA ARG A 159 7.30 4.90 -8.18
C ARG A 159 8.38 3.85 -7.87
N VAL A 160 8.70 3.65 -6.59
CA VAL A 160 9.62 2.58 -6.14
C VAL A 160 9.04 1.21 -6.49
N ALA A 161 7.77 1.00 -6.16
CA ALA A 161 7.05 -0.25 -6.44
C ALA A 161 7.04 -0.60 -7.94
N ALA A 162 6.73 0.38 -8.79
CA ALA A 162 6.72 0.20 -10.24
C ALA A 162 8.12 -0.09 -10.82
N ALA A 163 9.17 0.53 -10.26
CA ALA A 163 10.55 0.21 -10.65
C ALA A 163 10.94 -1.22 -10.27
N GLY A 164 10.45 -1.69 -9.11
CA GLY A 164 10.72 -3.00 -8.53
C GLY A 164 12.19 -3.19 -8.18
N ILE A 165 12.89 -2.10 -7.79
CA ILE A 165 14.31 -2.10 -7.42
C ILE A 165 14.39 -1.85 -5.92
N TYR A 166 15.10 -2.72 -5.21
CA TYR A 166 15.16 -2.73 -3.75
C TYR A 166 16.61 -2.92 -3.28
N ALA A 167 16.90 -2.38 -2.11
CA ALA A 167 18.15 -2.63 -1.42
C ALA A 167 18.29 -4.11 -1.05
N GLU A 168 19.51 -4.62 -1.05
CA GLU A 168 19.78 -6.03 -0.76
C GLU A 168 19.30 -6.45 0.63
N GLU A 169 19.36 -5.55 1.61
CA GLU A 169 18.89 -5.79 2.98
C GLU A 169 17.39 -6.08 3.03
N MET A 170 16.59 -5.34 2.26
CA MET A 170 15.14 -5.58 2.16
C MET A 170 14.85 -6.89 1.40
N LEU A 171 15.66 -7.23 0.41
CA LEU A 171 15.55 -8.48 -0.33
C LEU A 171 16.03 -9.69 0.48
N ALA A 172 16.82 -9.48 1.53
CA ALA A 172 17.32 -10.54 2.40
C ALA A 172 16.18 -11.30 3.09
N GLU A 173 15.04 -10.65 3.33
CA GLU A 173 13.82 -11.22 3.91
C GLU A 173 13.09 -12.19 2.96
N VAL A 174 13.31 -12.08 1.65
CA VAL A 174 12.75 -13.02 0.67
C VAL A 174 13.41 -14.39 0.85
N PRO A 175 12.64 -15.49 1.02
CA PRO A 175 13.19 -16.83 1.15
C PRO A 175 14.16 -17.17 0.01
N ALA A 176 15.32 -17.73 0.34
CA ALA A 176 16.42 -17.92 -0.62
C ALA A 176 16.02 -18.63 -1.95
N PRO A 177 15.17 -19.69 -1.95
CA PRO A 177 14.71 -20.31 -3.19
C PRO A 177 13.86 -19.38 -4.08
N LEU A 178 13.06 -18.49 -3.48
CA LEU A 178 12.27 -17.49 -4.21
C LEU A 178 13.16 -16.35 -4.68
N ARG A 179 14.09 -15.89 -3.83
CA ARG A 179 15.04 -14.83 -4.17
C ARG A 179 15.87 -15.19 -5.40
N ARG A 180 16.43 -16.41 -5.44
CA ARG A 180 17.22 -16.89 -6.60
C ARG A 180 16.44 -16.92 -7.91
N ARG A 181 15.12 -17.15 -7.86
CA ARG A 181 14.26 -17.24 -9.05
C ARG A 181 13.71 -15.89 -9.49
N TYR A 182 13.37 -15.03 -8.53
CA TYR A 182 12.52 -13.86 -8.78
C TYR A 182 13.20 -12.52 -8.54
N VAL A 183 14.49 -12.52 -8.14
CA VAL A 183 15.27 -11.31 -7.94
C VAL A 183 16.53 -11.36 -8.80
N MET A 184 16.69 -10.36 -9.66
CA MET A 184 17.88 -10.12 -10.46
C MET A 184 18.88 -9.32 -9.63
N ALA A 185 20.13 -9.75 -9.59
CA ALA A 185 21.20 -8.94 -9.01
C ALA A 185 21.59 -7.77 -9.94
N ALA A 186 22.07 -6.67 -9.36
CA ALA A 186 22.73 -5.63 -10.14
C ALA A 186 23.95 -6.19 -10.88
N ARG A 187 24.23 -5.67 -12.08
CA ARG A 187 25.47 -6.00 -12.82
C ARG A 187 26.73 -5.58 -12.07
N ASP A 188 26.61 -4.48 -11.33
CA ASP A 188 27.65 -3.92 -10.48
C ASP A 188 27.33 -4.26 -9.01
N PRO A 189 28.05 -5.22 -8.40
CA PRO A 189 27.81 -5.67 -7.04
C PRO A 189 27.96 -4.56 -5.99
N ALA A 190 28.73 -3.50 -6.27
CA ALA A 190 28.94 -2.39 -5.34
C ALA A 190 27.64 -1.60 -5.07
N ARG A 191 26.62 -1.74 -5.93
CA ARG A 191 25.34 -1.04 -5.76
C ARG A 191 24.44 -1.64 -4.69
N GLN A 192 24.68 -2.89 -4.25
CA GLN A 192 23.90 -3.57 -3.19
C GLN A 192 22.38 -3.46 -3.39
N ILE A 193 21.93 -3.62 -4.65
CA ILE A 193 20.51 -3.60 -5.03
C ILE A 193 20.15 -4.83 -5.87
N GLY A 194 18.90 -5.23 -5.78
CA GLY A 194 18.29 -6.19 -6.67
C GLY A 194 17.05 -5.64 -7.34
N ARG A 195 16.59 -6.33 -8.39
CA ARG A 195 15.38 -5.96 -9.13
C ARG A 195 14.47 -7.17 -9.32
N ILE A 196 13.18 -6.99 -9.09
CA ILE A 196 12.20 -8.04 -9.36
C ILE A 196 12.17 -8.39 -10.85
N VAL A 197 12.13 -9.69 -11.16
CA VAL A 197 12.17 -10.18 -12.54
C VAL A 197 11.01 -9.63 -13.39
N PRO A 198 11.21 -9.45 -14.72
CA PRO A 198 10.18 -8.91 -15.59
C PRO A 198 8.87 -9.72 -15.60
N GLU A 199 8.93 -11.04 -15.41
CA GLU A 199 7.74 -11.90 -15.44
C GLU A 199 6.74 -11.54 -14.35
N LEU A 200 7.22 -11.32 -13.12
CA LEU A 200 6.37 -10.89 -12.01
C LEU A 200 5.90 -9.45 -12.19
N ARG A 201 6.80 -8.54 -12.62
CA ARG A 201 6.46 -7.13 -12.84
C ARG A 201 5.37 -6.92 -13.89
N ARG A 202 5.24 -7.81 -14.89
CA ARG A 202 4.14 -7.74 -15.87
C ARG A 202 2.78 -8.14 -15.30
N ARG A 203 2.76 -8.89 -14.20
CA ARG A 203 1.55 -9.38 -13.52
C ARG A 203 1.11 -8.47 -12.36
N VAL A 204 1.94 -7.50 -11.99
CA VAL A 204 1.67 -6.53 -10.91
C VAL A 204 1.56 -5.13 -11.51
N ARG A 205 0.43 -4.46 -11.27
CA ARG A 205 0.22 -3.05 -11.64
C ARG A 205 0.09 -2.20 -10.39
N PHE A 206 0.58 -0.97 -10.47
CA PHE A 206 0.47 0.00 -9.39
C PHE A 206 -0.36 1.21 -9.83
N SER A 207 -1.24 1.68 -8.97
CA SER A 207 -2.07 2.87 -9.21
C SER A 207 -2.19 3.71 -7.95
N HIS A 208 -2.36 5.02 -8.11
CA HIS A 208 -2.73 5.88 -7.00
C HIS A 208 -4.18 5.62 -6.59
N LEU A 209 -4.43 5.55 -5.28
CA LEU A 209 -5.77 5.53 -4.69
C LEU A 209 -5.72 6.01 -3.24
N ASN A 210 -6.60 6.95 -2.89
CA ASN A 210 -6.86 7.26 -1.50
C ASN A 210 -8.03 6.40 -0.97
N LEU A 211 -7.79 5.62 0.09
CA LEU A 211 -8.83 4.77 0.68
C LEU A 211 -10.01 5.58 1.26
N MET A 212 -9.84 6.86 1.55
CA MET A 212 -10.95 7.72 1.99
C MET A 212 -11.87 8.20 0.86
N GLU A 213 -11.52 7.97 -0.41
CA GLU A 213 -12.39 8.30 -1.53
C GLU A 213 -13.72 7.53 -1.45
N GLU A 214 -14.80 8.18 -1.91
CA GLU A 214 -16.14 7.60 -1.90
C GLU A 214 -16.29 6.44 -2.89
N ARG A 215 -15.49 6.41 -3.95
CA ARG A 215 -15.57 5.45 -5.04
C ARG A 215 -14.17 4.99 -5.41
N TYR A 216 -13.98 3.68 -5.55
CA TYR A 216 -12.73 3.13 -6.05
C TYR A 216 -12.92 2.69 -7.51
N PRO A 217 -12.09 3.17 -8.45
CA PRO A 217 -12.15 2.78 -9.86
C PRO A 217 -11.51 1.39 -10.10
N ILE A 218 -11.86 0.43 -9.25
CA ILE A 218 -11.32 -0.94 -9.24
C ILE A 218 -12.45 -1.91 -9.60
N ASP A 219 -12.10 -3.05 -10.20
CA ASP A 219 -13.03 -4.12 -10.50
C ASP A 219 -13.82 -4.58 -9.25
N ARG A 220 -15.04 -5.11 -9.45
CA ARG A 220 -15.92 -5.60 -8.38
C ARG A 220 -15.97 -7.12 -8.25
N ASP A 221 -15.10 -7.81 -8.97
CA ASP A 221 -14.91 -9.26 -8.94
C ASP A 221 -13.52 -9.62 -8.40
N VAL A 222 -12.98 -8.86 -7.44
CA VAL A 222 -11.69 -9.15 -6.82
C VAL A 222 -11.80 -10.43 -5.98
N ASP A 223 -10.85 -11.35 -6.13
CA ASP A 223 -10.82 -12.61 -5.38
C ASP A 223 -10.27 -12.43 -3.97
N VAL A 224 -9.20 -11.65 -3.83
CA VAL A 224 -8.57 -11.37 -2.53
C VAL A 224 -8.15 -9.91 -2.43
N VAL A 225 -8.53 -9.25 -1.34
CA VAL A 225 -8.03 -7.93 -0.96
C VAL A 225 -7.13 -8.09 0.26
N PHE A 226 -5.91 -7.60 0.18
CA PHE A 226 -5.00 -7.39 1.31
C PHE A 226 -5.07 -5.91 1.68
N CYS A 227 -5.49 -5.59 2.90
CA CYS A 227 -5.54 -4.23 3.43
C CYS A 227 -4.92 -4.25 4.83
N ARG A 228 -3.59 -4.20 4.88
CA ARG A 228 -2.81 -4.55 6.08
C ARG A 228 -2.00 -3.37 6.58
N ASN A 229 -2.03 -3.17 7.89
CA ASN A 229 -1.28 -2.18 8.64
C ASN A 229 -1.51 -0.73 8.18
N VAL A 230 -2.73 -0.43 7.70
CA VAL A 230 -3.16 0.90 7.25
C VAL A 230 -4.41 1.39 8.00
N LEU A 231 -5.32 0.50 8.39
CA LEU A 231 -6.55 0.86 9.10
C LEU A 231 -6.25 1.46 10.47
N ILE A 232 -5.09 1.11 11.06
CA ILE A 232 -4.58 1.69 12.31
C ILE A 232 -4.41 3.22 12.28
N TYR A 233 -4.35 3.83 11.11
CA TYR A 233 -4.27 5.30 10.98
C TYR A 233 -5.64 5.97 11.02
N PHE A 234 -6.72 5.24 10.74
CA PHE A 234 -8.06 5.77 10.60
C PHE A 234 -8.87 5.68 11.91
N ASP A 235 -9.79 6.63 12.10
CA ASP A 235 -10.80 6.53 13.14
C ASP A 235 -11.83 5.42 12.84
N ARG A 236 -12.64 5.04 13.83
CA ARG A 236 -13.60 3.93 13.66
C ARG A 236 -14.64 4.16 12.55
N PRO A 237 -15.26 5.35 12.40
CA PRO A 237 -16.14 5.63 11.28
C PRO A 237 -15.46 5.43 9.91
N THR A 238 -14.24 5.94 9.75
CA THR A 238 -13.48 5.81 8.50
C THR A 238 -13.08 4.36 8.24
N GLN A 239 -12.61 3.62 9.25
CA GLN A 239 -12.31 2.19 9.12
C GLN A 239 -13.52 1.42 8.57
N ARG A 240 -14.72 1.63 9.15
CA ARG A 240 -15.95 0.96 8.69
C ARG A 240 -16.30 1.31 7.26
N ALA A 241 -16.19 2.59 6.88
CA ALA A 241 -16.48 3.03 5.52
C ALA A 241 -15.50 2.41 4.50
N VAL A 242 -14.20 2.43 4.81
CA VAL A 242 -13.15 1.80 3.98
C VAL A 242 -13.42 0.30 3.82
N LEU A 243 -13.62 -0.41 4.93
CA LEU A 243 -13.87 -1.86 4.92
C LEU A 243 -15.14 -2.22 4.14
N GLY A 244 -16.22 -1.45 4.29
CA GLY A 244 -17.44 -1.65 3.52
C GLY A 244 -17.23 -1.47 2.01
N ARG A 245 -16.45 -0.45 1.60
CA ARG A 245 -16.09 -0.28 0.19
C ARG A 245 -15.22 -1.44 -0.31
N LEU A 246 -14.14 -1.80 0.39
CA LEU A 246 -13.27 -2.92 0.03
C LEU A 246 -14.07 -4.23 -0.10
N ALA A 247 -14.94 -4.54 0.86
CA ALA A 247 -15.82 -5.71 0.79
C ALA A 247 -16.72 -5.66 -0.45
N GLY A 248 -17.24 -4.48 -0.80
CA GLY A 248 -18.04 -4.24 -2.01
C GLY A 248 -17.33 -4.56 -3.34
N HIS A 249 -16.00 -4.59 -3.35
CA HIS A 249 -15.18 -4.97 -4.51
C HIS A 249 -14.82 -6.47 -4.57
N LEU A 250 -15.01 -7.21 -3.48
CA LEU A 250 -14.81 -8.66 -3.47
C LEU A 250 -15.93 -9.36 -4.25
N ARG A 251 -15.61 -10.39 -5.01
CA ARG A 251 -16.64 -11.32 -5.50
C ARG A 251 -17.28 -12.10 -4.33
N PRO A 252 -18.50 -12.64 -4.50
CA PRO A 252 -19.04 -13.61 -3.56
C PRO A 252 -18.08 -14.80 -3.37
N GLY A 253 -17.76 -15.13 -2.12
CA GLY A 253 -16.78 -16.14 -1.77
C GLY A 253 -15.32 -15.67 -1.75
N GLY A 254 -15.04 -14.40 -2.10
CA GLY A 254 -13.72 -13.78 -2.03
C GLY A 254 -13.29 -13.45 -0.60
N TYR A 255 -12.03 -13.05 -0.42
CA TYR A 255 -11.42 -12.89 0.90
C TYR A 255 -10.83 -11.49 1.15
N LEU A 256 -10.97 -11.00 2.36
CA LEU A 256 -10.28 -9.81 2.88
C LEU A 256 -9.27 -10.25 3.94
N ALA A 257 -8.00 -9.88 3.77
CA ALA A 257 -6.95 -10.05 4.76
C ALA A 257 -6.55 -8.69 5.36
N VAL A 258 -6.51 -8.59 6.69
CA VAL A 258 -6.08 -7.40 7.43
C VAL A 258 -4.88 -7.71 8.32
N GLY A 259 -4.18 -6.69 8.83
CA GLY A 259 -3.03 -6.90 9.71
C GLY A 259 -3.45 -7.38 11.10
N HIS A 260 -2.49 -7.92 11.87
CA HIS A 260 -2.78 -8.52 13.18
C HIS A 260 -3.52 -7.61 14.16
N SER A 261 -3.22 -6.31 14.15
CA SER A 261 -3.83 -5.32 15.06
C SER A 261 -5.18 -4.78 14.57
N GLU A 262 -5.68 -5.23 13.41
CA GLU A 262 -6.80 -4.60 12.71
C GLU A 262 -8.06 -5.50 12.65
N SER A 263 -7.97 -6.73 13.13
CA SER A 263 -9.09 -7.70 13.12
C SER A 263 -10.37 -7.13 13.74
N MET A 264 -10.25 -6.42 14.87
CA MET A 264 -11.37 -5.79 15.56
C MET A 264 -12.08 -4.71 14.75
N SER A 265 -11.43 -4.14 13.73
CA SER A 265 -12.03 -3.14 12.85
C SER A 265 -13.02 -3.77 11.85
N VAL A 266 -12.86 -5.06 11.53
CA VAL A 266 -13.72 -5.81 10.60
C VAL A 266 -14.99 -6.31 11.28
N ALA A 267 -15.00 -6.41 12.61
CA ALA A 267 -16.18 -6.82 13.37
C ALA A 267 -17.38 -5.89 13.07
N GLY A 268 -18.47 -6.49 12.59
CA GLY A 268 -19.71 -5.79 12.27
C GLY A 268 -19.76 -5.18 10.86
N VAL A 269 -18.78 -5.43 9.99
CA VAL A 269 -18.89 -5.10 8.56
C VAL A 269 -19.86 -6.10 7.90
N PRO A 270 -21.01 -5.66 7.34
CA PRO A 270 -22.00 -6.57 6.77
C PRO A 270 -21.44 -7.38 5.61
N GLY A 271 -21.80 -8.66 5.55
CA GLY A 271 -21.39 -9.56 4.46
C GLY A 271 -19.94 -10.03 4.53
N LEU A 272 -19.28 -9.91 5.69
CA LEU A 272 -17.97 -10.54 5.94
C LEU A 272 -18.09 -11.53 7.10
N THR A 273 -17.66 -12.77 6.86
CA THR A 273 -17.58 -13.83 7.88
C THR A 273 -16.13 -14.12 8.20
N GLN A 274 -15.77 -14.14 9.49
CA GLN A 274 -14.41 -14.45 9.91
C GLN A 274 -14.02 -15.90 9.59
N VAL A 275 -12.84 -16.11 8.98
CA VAL A 275 -12.28 -17.42 8.64
C VAL A 275 -11.10 -17.75 9.55
N THR A 276 -10.22 -16.78 9.78
CA THR A 276 -9.13 -16.85 10.76
C THR A 276 -9.12 -15.55 11.58
N SER A 277 -8.16 -15.38 12.49
CA SER A 277 -8.02 -14.15 13.28
C SER A 277 -7.97 -12.89 12.40
N THR A 278 -7.38 -12.95 11.22
CA THR A 278 -7.10 -11.78 10.36
C THR A 278 -7.64 -11.89 8.93
N VAL A 279 -8.35 -12.98 8.60
CA VAL A 279 -8.90 -13.22 7.26
C VAL A 279 -10.40 -13.46 7.33
N PHE A 280 -11.13 -12.78 6.44
CA PHE A 280 -12.59 -12.74 6.38
C PHE A 280 -13.06 -13.08 4.96
N ARG A 281 -14.21 -13.73 4.83
CA ARG A 281 -14.80 -14.15 3.56
C ARG A 281 -16.10 -13.40 3.29
N ARG A 282 -16.28 -12.95 2.05
CA ARG A 282 -17.54 -12.37 1.55
C ARG A 282 -18.56 -13.45 1.19
#